data_AF-A0AA96WWJ0-F1
#
_entry.id   AF-A0AA96WWJ0-F1
#
_cell.length_a   1.000
_cell.length_b   1.000
_cell.length_c   1.000
_cell.angle_alpha   90.00
_cell.angle_beta   90.00
_cell.angle_gamma   90.00
#
_symmetry.space_group_name_H-M   'P 1'
#
loop_
_entity.id
_entity.type
_entity.pdbx_description
1 polymer ?
#
loop_
_entity_poly.entity_id
_entity_poly.type
_entity_poly.pdbx_seq_one_letter_code
_entity_poly.pdbx_strand_id
1 'polypeptide(L)'
;MTRRFQDEQPAILYSSVEVLSAMSDAKLLDVVALTGDLPQYNLWRGQVGTVVETLANGAAFEVEFSDRDGRTYESVGLRPEQIMVLHFEPASPEIEPKMVTA
;
A
#
# COMPACT_ATOMS: atom_id res chain seq x y z
N MET A 1 9.83 -45.40 21.91
CA MET A 1 9.68 -44.85 20.55
C MET A 1 9.81 -43.33 20.67
N THR A 2 10.91 -42.83 20.11
CA THR A 2 11.45 -41.45 20.02
C THR A 2 10.36 -40.44 19.61
N ARG A 3 10.30 -39.15 19.99
CA ARG A 3 11.34 -38.13 20.21
C ARG A 3 10.74 -36.95 20.99
N ARG A 4 11.54 -36.36 21.89
CA ARG A 4 11.29 -35.05 22.50
C ARG A 4 11.45 -33.95 21.45
N PHE A 5 10.59 -32.93 21.49
CA PHE A 5 10.97 -31.55 21.19
C PHE A 5 10.16 -30.63 22.10
N GLN A 6 10.78 -30.30 23.23
CA GLN A 6 10.69 -28.97 23.78
C GLN A 6 11.23 -28.05 22.69
N ASP A 7 10.50 -27.00 22.31
CA ASP A 7 11.07 -25.68 22.10
C ASP A 7 9.94 -24.65 22.09
N GLU A 8 10.20 -23.61 22.86
CA GLU A 8 9.38 -22.47 23.13
C GLU A 8 9.10 -21.73 21.83
N GLN A 9 7.83 -21.58 21.46
CA GLN A 9 7.47 -20.53 20.50
C GLN A 9 7.95 -19.22 21.14
N PRO A 10 8.91 -18.49 20.55
CA PRO A 10 9.30 -17.22 21.11
C PRO A 10 8.05 -16.34 21.05
N ALA A 11 7.81 -15.56 22.10
CA ALA A 11 6.97 -14.37 21.99
C ALA A 11 7.70 -13.44 21.01
N ILE A 12 7.44 -13.63 19.72
CA ILE A 12 7.95 -12.82 18.63
C ILE A 12 7.29 -11.45 18.84
N LEU A 13 8.01 -10.54 19.51
CA LEU A 13 7.81 -9.09 19.50
C LEU A 13 8.11 -8.57 18.09
N TYR A 14 7.32 -9.00 17.11
CA TYR A 14 7.18 -8.40 15.80
C TYR A 14 5.68 -8.08 15.76
N SER A 15 5.20 -6.87 15.57
CA SER A 15 5.72 -5.90 14.63
C SER A 15 5.05 -4.55 14.91
N SER A 16 5.64 -3.72 15.76
CA SER A 16 5.29 -2.28 15.74
C SER A 16 5.72 -1.61 14.44
N VAL A 17 6.54 -2.29 13.61
CA VAL A 17 6.97 -1.85 12.28
C VAL A 17 6.08 -2.33 11.12
N GLU A 18 5.32 -3.43 11.23
CA GLU A 18 4.32 -3.76 10.19
C GLU A 18 3.04 -2.95 10.36
N VAL A 19 2.73 -2.51 11.58
CA VAL A 19 1.67 -1.50 11.77
C VAL A 19 2.08 -0.15 11.17
N LEU A 20 3.39 0.13 11.08
CA LEU A 20 3.92 1.29 10.34
C LEU A 20 3.92 1.09 8.81
N SER A 21 3.60 -0.10 8.30
CA SER A 21 3.49 -0.41 6.85
C SER A 21 2.34 0.31 6.14
N ALA A 22 1.55 1.15 6.83
CA ALA A 22 0.47 1.90 6.20
C ALA A 22 0.82 3.36 5.89
N MET A 23 2.10 3.75 5.91
CA MET A 23 2.54 4.90 5.13
C MET A 23 2.71 4.43 3.69
N SER A 24 1.69 4.64 2.87
CA SER A 24 1.74 4.31 1.45
C SER A 24 2.95 4.98 0.78
N ASP A 25 3.92 4.20 0.32
CA ASP A 25 5.05 4.62 -0.54
C ASP A 25 4.57 4.88 -1.98
N ALA A 26 3.42 5.51 -2.12
CA ALA A 26 2.80 5.81 -3.40
C ALA A 26 3.68 6.78 -4.18
N LYS A 27 3.83 6.53 -5.48
CA LYS A 27 4.60 7.33 -6.41
C LYS A 27 3.69 7.93 -7.47
N LEU A 28 4.22 8.91 -8.19
CA LEU A 28 3.53 9.47 -9.34
C LEU A 28 3.16 8.35 -10.32
N LEU A 29 1.91 8.37 -10.79
CA LEU A 29 1.27 7.38 -11.67
C LEU A 29 0.95 6.02 -11.03
N ASP A 30 1.17 5.82 -9.73
CA ASP A 30 0.68 4.62 -9.07
C ASP A 30 -0.86 4.62 -9.06
N VAL A 31 -1.43 3.44 -9.29
CA VAL A 31 -2.86 3.21 -9.13
C VAL A 31 -3.12 2.83 -7.68
N VAL A 32 -4.06 3.53 -7.06
CA VAL A 32 -4.39 3.38 -5.65
C VAL A 32 -5.89 3.12 -5.46
N ALA A 33 -6.26 2.55 -4.33
CA ALA A 33 -7.64 2.47 -3.87
C ALA A 33 -7.84 3.23 -2.57
N LEU A 34 -9.01 3.85 -2.40
CA LEU A 34 -9.41 4.46 -1.13
C LEU A 34 -9.56 3.41 -0.04
N THR A 35 -9.04 3.71 1.15
CA THR A 35 -9.19 2.88 2.36
C THR A 35 -10.39 3.30 3.22
N GLY A 36 -11.11 4.37 2.86
CA GLY A 36 -12.29 4.83 3.58
C GLY A 36 -13.27 5.57 2.67
N ASP A 37 -14.49 5.76 3.16
CA ASP A 37 -15.51 6.54 2.45
C ASP A 37 -15.22 8.04 2.56
N LEU A 38 -15.44 8.77 1.47
CA LEU A 38 -15.35 10.22 1.39
C LEU A 38 -16.64 10.76 0.74
N PRO A 39 -17.78 10.74 1.47
CA PRO A 39 -19.09 11.06 0.91
C PRO A 39 -19.17 12.50 0.37
N GLN A 40 -18.34 13.42 0.86
CA GLN A 40 -18.26 14.79 0.35
C GLN A 40 -17.78 14.89 -1.11
N TYR A 41 -17.09 13.87 -1.60
CA TYR A 41 -16.63 13.76 -3.00
C TYR A 41 -17.40 12.66 -3.77
N ASN A 42 -18.44 12.08 -3.18
CA ASN A 42 -19.14 10.91 -3.73
C ASN A 42 -18.20 9.72 -4.02
N LEU A 43 -17.14 9.57 -3.19
CA LEU A 43 -16.18 8.48 -3.29
C LEU A 43 -16.38 7.50 -2.13
N TRP A 44 -16.23 6.22 -2.42
CA TRP A 44 -16.42 5.13 -1.48
C TRP A 44 -15.11 4.37 -1.26
N ARG A 45 -14.97 3.71 -0.12
CA ARG A 45 -13.86 2.78 0.12
C ARG A 45 -13.76 1.78 -1.05
N GLY A 46 -12.56 1.58 -1.55
CA GLY A 46 -12.26 0.74 -2.70
C GLY A 46 -12.33 1.44 -4.05
N GLN A 47 -12.74 2.71 -4.12
CA GLN A 47 -12.71 3.48 -5.36
C GLN A 47 -11.26 3.62 -5.84
N VAL A 48 -11.04 3.37 -7.13
CA VAL A 48 -9.73 3.35 -7.76
C VAL A 48 -9.41 4.72 -8.36
N GLY A 49 -8.21 5.21 -8.09
CA GLY A 49 -7.67 6.45 -8.65
C GLY A 49 -6.18 6.33 -8.97
N THR A 50 -5.63 7.39 -9.55
CA THR A 50 -4.21 7.47 -9.94
C THR A 50 -3.55 8.66 -9.26
N VAL A 51 -2.36 8.46 -8.69
CA VAL A 51 -1.57 9.57 -8.14
C VAL A 51 -1.06 10.45 -9.28
N VAL A 52 -1.44 11.73 -9.28
CA VAL A 52 -1.05 12.71 -10.31
C VAL A 52 -0.09 13.78 -9.79
N GLU A 53 0.06 13.91 -8.47
CA GLU A 53 1.06 14.80 -7.86
C GLU A 53 1.44 14.35 -6.45
N THR A 54 2.72 14.50 -6.09
CA THR A 54 3.17 14.38 -4.69
C THR A 54 3.14 15.76 -4.03
N LEU A 55 2.34 15.89 -2.97
CA LEU A 55 2.15 17.13 -2.25
C LEU A 55 2.95 17.14 -0.94
N ALA A 56 3.29 18.34 -0.46
CA ALA A 56 3.91 18.54 0.85
C ALA A 56 5.09 17.59 1.15
N ASN A 57 5.98 17.39 0.17
CA ASN A 57 7.15 16.50 0.27
C ASN A 57 6.79 15.04 0.64
N GLY A 58 5.67 14.52 0.16
CA GLY A 58 5.23 13.14 0.39
C GLY A 58 4.29 12.96 1.59
N ALA A 59 3.89 14.06 2.25
CA ALA A 59 2.89 14.00 3.31
C ALA A 59 1.45 13.85 2.78
N ALA A 60 1.23 14.09 1.48
CA ALA A 60 -0.04 13.88 0.80
C ALA A 60 0.16 13.64 -0.70
N PHE A 61 -0.88 13.15 -1.36
CA PHE A 61 -0.90 12.86 -2.79
C PHE A 61 -2.17 13.43 -3.41
N GLU A 62 -2.05 14.11 -4.55
CA GLU A 62 -3.20 14.42 -5.39
C GLU A 62 -3.57 13.15 -6.15
N VAL A 63 -4.80 12.65 -5.94
CA VAL A 63 -5.30 11.44 -6.61
C VAL A 63 -6.46 11.81 -7.51
N GLU A 64 -6.30 11.49 -8.79
CA GLU A 64 -7.30 11.66 -9.82
C GLU A 64 -8.21 10.42 -9.92
N PHE A 65 -9.52 10.65 -9.97
CA PHE A 65 -10.53 9.62 -10.17
C PHE A 65 -11.24 9.84 -11.52
N SER A 66 -11.20 8.81 -12.36
CA SER A 66 -11.70 8.86 -13.73
C SER A 66 -12.73 7.77 -14.02
N ASP A 67 -13.69 8.08 -14.88
CA ASP A 67 -14.72 7.13 -15.32
C ASP A 67 -14.13 6.10 -16.30
N ARG A 68 -14.99 5.21 -16.83
CA ARG A 68 -14.57 4.17 -17.78
C ARG A 68 -14.14 4.70 -19.15
N ASP A 69 -14.49 5.94 -19.47
CA ASP A 69 -14.04 6.63 -20.69
C ASP A 69 -12.74 7.41 -20.44
N GLY A 70 -12.17 7.33 -19.23
CA GLY A 70 -10.97 8.04 -18.83
C GLY A 70 -11.21 9.53 -18.54
N ARG A 71 -12.46 9.96 -18.33
CA ARG A 71 -12.76 11.34 -17.95
C ARG A 71 -12.63 11.49 -16.44
N THR A 72 -11.77 12.40 -16.03
CA THR A 72 -11.66 12.85 -14.64
C THR A 72 -12.99 13.42 -14.18
N TYR A 73 -13.51 12.91 -13.06
CA TYR A 73 -14.68 13.48 -12.40
C TYR A 73 -14.36 14.04 -11.01
N GLU A 74 -13.28 13.60 -10.37
CA GLU A 74 -12.80 14.15 -9.10
C GLU A 74 -11.26 14.11 -9.02
N SER A 75 -10.69 15.06 -8.28
CA SER A 75 -9.28 15.08 -7.90
C SER A 75 -9.17 15.53 -6.45
N VAL A 76 -8.54 14.72 -5.62
CA VAL A 76 -8.54 14.92 -4.16
C VAL A 76 -7.14 14.73 -3.59
N GLY A 77 -6.71 15.69 -2.77
CA GLY A 77 -5.53 15.56 -1.93
C GLY A 77 -5.78 14.58 -0.77
N LEU A 78 -5.07 13.46 -0.76
CA LEU A 78 -5.23 12.37 0.20
C LEU A 78 -3.94 12.11 0.97
N ARG A 79 -4.08 11.77 2.26
CA ARG A 79 -2.94 11.32 3.08
C ARG A 79 -2.57 9.87 2.79
N PRO A 80 -1.33 9.44 3.08
CA PRO A 80 -0.89 8.06 2.87
C PRO A 80 -1.81 7.00 3.47
N GLU A 81 -2.42 7.26 4.62
CA GLU A 81 -3.28 6.30 5.31
C GLU A 81 -4.68 6.16 4.67
N GLN A 82 -5.06 7.09 3.79
CA GLN A 82 -6.35 7.10 3.10
C GLN A 82 -6.34 6.31 1.79
N ILE A 83 -5.16 5.85 1.37
CA ILE A 83 -4.94 5.15 0.10
C ILE A 83 -4.18 3.85 0.33
N MET A 84 -4.29 2.95 -0.64
CA MET A 84 -3.54 1.70 -0.72
C MET A 84 -3.10 1.51 -2.18
N VAL A 85 -1.79 1.35 -2.41
CA VAL A 85 -1.25 1.07 -3.75
C VAL A 85 -1.73 -0.30 -4.22
N LEU A 86 -2.19 -0.38 -5.47
CA LEU A 86 -2.66 -1.60 -6.09
C LEU A 86 -1.56 -2.25 -6.93
N HIS A 87 -1.34 -3.54 -6.70
CA HIS A 87 -0.44 -4.37 -7.50
C HIS A 87 -1.26 -5.30 -8.39
N PHE A 88 -1.05 -5.21 -9.71
CA PHE A 88 -1.76 -6.02 -10.70
C PHE A 88 -1.05 -7.32 -11.05
N GLU A 89 0.23 -7.41 -10.71
CA GLU A 89 1.06 -8.59 -10.93
C GLU A 89 1.39 -9.24 -9.58
N PRO A 90 1.57 -10.58 -9.55
CA PRO A 90 2.08 -11.26 -8.37
C PRO A 90 3.45 -10.71 -7.96
N ALA A 91 3.70 -10.67 -6.66
CA ALA A 91 5.06 -10.43 -6.17
C ALA A 91 6.00 -11.48 -6.77
N SER A 92 7.06 -11.04 -7.42
CA SER A 92 8.13 -11.96 -7.80
C SER A 92 8.70 -12.55 -6.51
N PRO A 93 8.96 -13.88 -6.45
CA PRO A 93 9.66 -14.43 -5.31
C PRO A 93 11.00 -13.73 -5.22
N GLU A 94 11.28 -13.05 -4.11
CA GLU A 94 12.60 -12.49 -3.84
C GLU A 94 13.61 -13.63 -4.01
N ILE A 95 14.45 -13.54 -5.03
CA ILE A 95 15.69 -14.31 -5.04
C ILE A 95 16.53 -13.65 -3.96
N GLU A 96 16.44 -14.16 -2.74
CA GLU A 96 17.38 -13.93 -1.64
C GLU A 96 18.77 -13.71 -2.25
N PRO A 97 19.44 -12.58 -1.99
CA PRO A 97 20.74 -12.31 -2.56
C PRO A 97 21.66 -13.45 -2.15
N LYS A 98 22.03 -14.28 -3.13
CA LYS A 98 22.97 -15.38 -2.95
C LYS A 98 24.24 -14.75 -2.40
N MET A 99 24.45 -14.85 -1.10
CA MET A 99 25.75 -14.60 -0.48
C MET A 99 26.73 -15.58 -1.14
N VAL A 100 27.40 -15.14 -2.19
CA VAL A 100 28.56 -15.82 -2.72
C VAL A 100 29.67 -15.52 -1.73
N THR A 101 29.84 -16.46 -0.80
CA THR A 101 31.09 -16.61 -0.06
C THR A 101 31.99 -17.49 -0.93
N ALA A 102 33.04 -16.89 -1.50
CA ALA A 102 34.33 -17.52 -1.81
C ALA A 102 35.30 -16.45 -2.28
#